data_AF-A0A6L9ZYW2-F1
#
_entry.id   AF-A0A6L9ZYW2-F1
#
_cell.length_a   1.000
_cell.length_b   1.000
_cell.length_c   1.000
_cell.angle_alpha   90.00
_cell.angle_beta   90.00
_cell.angle_gamma   90.00
#
_symmetry.space_group_name_H-M   'P 1'
#
loop_
_entity.id
_entity.type
_entity.pdbx_description
1 polymer ?
#
loop_
_entity_poly.entity_id
_entity_poly.type
_entity_poly.pdbx_seq_one_letter_code
_entity_poly.pdbx_strand_id
1 'polypeptide(L)'
;MSKQQLMNFIVAAKKDESLKAQLKDAQPEEILRIAQQAGFNFSEEIKGRFRNRWAGVYFCPQREDINEICPALCPPGFRSLAQYSQSTCSPWDTQEKYDFRSGVKYS
;
A
#
# COMPACT_ATOMS: atom_id res chain seq x y z
N MET A 1 6.39 -14.78 -5.15
CA MET A 1 4.91 -14.75 -5.18
C MET A 1 4.41 -13.55 -4.34
N SER A 2 4.30 -12.35 -4.91
CA SER A 2 3.91 -11.13 -4.16
C SER A 2 2.79 -10.32 -4.84
N LYS A 3 2.85 -10.16 -6.17
CA LYS A 3 1.89 -9.34 -6.94
C LYS A 3 0.49 -9.97 -7.04
N GLN A 4 0.40 -11.29 -7.21
CA GLN A 4 -0.91 -11.95 -7.37
C GLN A 4 -1.77 -11.88 -6.11
N GLN A 5 -1.16 -11.98 -4.92
CA GLN A 5 -1.87 -11.86 -3.65
C GLN A 5 -2.42 -10.45 -3.46
N LEU A 6 -1.65 -9.42 -3.81
CA LEU A 6 -2.14 -8.03 -3.80
C LEU A 6 -3.32 -7.84 -4.76
N MET A 7 -3.24 -8.38 -5.98
CA MET A 7 -4.34 -8.30 -6.96
C MET A 7 -5.59 -9.02 -6.46
N ASN A 8 -5.44 -10.22 -5.89
CA ASN A 8 -6.57 -10.98 -5.34
C ASN A 8 -7.23 -10.23 -4.18
N PHE A 9 -6.44 -9.61 -3.31
CA PHE A 9 -6.93 -8.77 -2.23
C PHE A 9 -7.71 -7.56 -2.76
N ILE A 10 -7.17 -6.86 -3.77
CA ILE A 10 -7.87 -5.74 -4.41
C ILE A 10 -9.22 -6.19 -4.98
N VAL A 11 -9.24 -7.29 -5.73
CA VAL A 11 -10.48 -7.81 -6.33
C VAL A 11 -11.49 -8.21 -5.25
N ALA A 12 -11.04 -8.83 -4.16
CA ALA A 12 -11.91 -9.20 -3.05
C ALA A 12 -12.49 -7.97 -2.34
N ALA A 13 -11.65 -7.00 -1.98
CA ALA A 13 -12.07 -5.76 -1.32
C ALA A 13 -13.00 -4.91 -2.19
N LYS A 14 -12.88 -4.97 -3.52
CA LYS A 14 -13.82 -4.28 -4.43
C LYS A 14 -15.18 -4.98 -4.53
N LYS A 15 -15.26 -6.28 -4.26
CA LYS A 15 -16.50 -7.08 -4.34
C LYS A 15 -17.19 -7.25 -3.01
N ASP A 16 -16.46 -7.22 -1.91
CA ASP A 16 -16.95 -7.41 -0.55
C ASP A 16 -17.04 -6.06 0.17
N GLU A 17 -18.27 -5.56 0.32
CA GLU A 17 -18.54 -4.29 1.00
C GLU A 17 -18.16 -4.32 2.49
N SER A 18 -18.25 -5.47 3.16
CA SER A 18 -17.85 -5.62 4.57
C SER A 18 -16.34 -5.47 4.71
N LEU A 19 -15.59 -6.15 3.84
CA LEU A 19 -14.13 -6.00 3.79
C LEU A 19 -13.73 -4.57 3.44
N LYS A 20 -14.40 -3.94 2.46
CA LYS A 20 -14.14 -2.54 2.09
C LYS A 20 -14.42 -1.58 3.25
N ALA A 21 -15.49 -1.81 4.02
CA ALA A 21 -15.83 -0.98 5.18
C ALA A 21 -14.77 -1.09 6.28
N GLN A 22 -14.24 -2.28 6.54
CA GLN A 22 -13.16 -2.47 7.51
C GLN A 22 -11.86 -1.75 7.10
N LEU A 23 -11.57 -1.70 5.80
CA LEU A 23 -10.34 -1.09 5.27
C LEU A 23 -10.41 0.44 5.17
N LYS A 24 -11.61 1.02 5.16
CA LYS A 24 -11.85 2.44 4.91
C LYS A 24 -11.02 3.35 5.83
N ASP A 25 -11.08 3.08 7.13
CA ASP A 25 -10.46 3.92 8.16
C ASP A 25 -9.20 3.25 8.76
N ALA A 26 -8.87 2.04 8.31
CA ALA A 26 -7.78 1.24 8.84
C ALA A 26 -6.40 1.84 8.57
N GLN A 27 -5.54 1.81 9.59
CA GLN A 27 -4.14 2.21 9.48
C GLN A 27 -3.27 1.07 8.91
N PRO A 28 -2.03 1.32 8.46
CA PRO A 28 -1.19 0.33 7.78
C PRO A 28 -1.14 -1.06 8.42
N GLU A 29 -0.85 -1.17 9.72
CA GLU A 29 -0.78 -2.47 10.41
C GLU A 29 -2.16 -3.14 10.54
N GLU A 30 -3.23 -2.36 10.66
CA GLU A 30 -4.60 -2.88 10.72
C GLU A 30 -5.01 -3.47 9.37
N ILE A 31 -4.66 -2.79 8.26
CA ILE A 31 -4.89 -3.30 6.90
C ILE A 31 -4.19 -4.65 6.71
N LEU A 32 -2.94 -4.76 7.17
CA LEU A 32 -2.18 -6.02 7.10
C LEU A 32 -2.84 -7.14 7.91
N ARG A 33 -3.34 -6.81 9.10
CA ARG A 33 -4.08 -7.76 9.95
C ARG A 33 -5.40 -8.19 9.31
N ILE A 34 -6.19 -7.26 8.78
CA ILE A 34 -7.46 -7.54 8.09
C ILE A 34 -7.21 -8.42 6.87
N ALA A 35 -6.21 -8.09 6.06
CA ALA A 35 -5.84 -8.89 4.90
C ALA A 35 -5.45 -10.32 5.29
N GLN A 36 -4.65 -10.47 6.35
CA GLN A 36 -4.26 -11.78 6.88
C GLN A 36 -5.47 -12.58 7.39
N GLN A 37 -6.39 -11.94 8.11
CA GLN A 37 -7.63 -12.56 8.60
C GLN A 37 -8.54 -13.02 7.45
N ALA A 38 -8.55 -12.28 6.34
CA ALA A 38 -9.26 -12.64 5.12
C ALA A 38 -8.51 -13.68 4.25
N GLY A 39 -7.36 -14.20 4.73
CA GLY A 39 -6.59 -15.26 4.05
C GLY A 39 -5.54 -14.77 3.05
N PHE A 40 -5.32 -13.46 2.94
CA PHE A 40 -4.29 -12.88 2.09
C PHE A 40 -2.97 -12.77 2.84
N ASN A 41 -2.01 -13.64 2.50
CA ASN A 41 -0.68 -13.60 3.08
C ASN A 41 0.29 -12.83 2.15
N PHE A 42 0.54 -11.57 2.50
CA PHE A 42 1.44 -10.72 1.74
C PHE A 42 2.92 -11.05 2.02
N SER A 43 3.74 -10.92 0.97
CA SER A 43 5.20 -10.93 1.14
C SER A 43 5.67 -9.70 1.92
N GLU A 44 6.85 -9.77 2.53
CA GLU A 44 7.44 -8.64 3.26
C GLU A 44 7.53 -7.34 2.43
N GLU A 45 7.76 -7.44 1.12
CA GLU A 45 7.74 -6.26 0.21
C GLU A 45 6.40 -5.53 0.23
N ILE A 46 5.30 -6.26 0.11
CA ILE A 46 3.96 -5.68 0.09
C ILE A 46 3.61 -5.13 1.47
N LYS A 47 3.99 -5.85 2.54
CA LYS A 47 3.84 -5.35 3.91
C LYS A 47 4.58 -4.04 4.12
N GLY A 48 5.82 -3.93 3.65
CA GLY A 48 6.61 -2.70 3.69
C GLY A 48 5.95 -1.55 2.94
N ARG A 49 5.35 -1.80 1.77
CA ARG A 49 4.61 -0.77 1.03
C ARG A 49 3.42 -0.23 1.81
N PHE A 50 2.64 -1.09 2.48
CA PHE A 50 1.55 -0.62 3.35
C PHE A 50 2.08 0.23 4.50
N ARG A 51 3.12 -0.26 5.22
CA ARG A 51 3.75 0.46 6.35
C ARG A 51 4.27 1.83 5.96
N ASN A 52 4.92 1.91 4.80
CA ASN A 52 5.48 3.15 4.27
C ASN A 52 4.43 3.99 3.52
N ARG A 53 3.16 3.56 3.46
CA ARG A 53 2.10 4.23 2.68
C ARG A 53 2.53 4.50 1.23
N TRP A 54 3.23 3.54 0.63
CA TRP A 54 3.81 3.65 -0.71
C TRP A 54 4.83 4.81 -0.88
N ALA A 55 5.38 5.39 0.19
CA ALA A 55 6.46 6.35 0.10
C ALA A 55 7.67 5.77 -0.64
N GLY A 56 8.26 6.54 -1.55
CA GLY A 56 9.40 6.14 -2.37
C GLY A 56 9.07 5.19 -3.52
N VAL A 57 7.81 4.81 -3.72
CA VAL A 57 7.41 3.91 -4.81
C VAL A 57 7.21 4.72 -6.09
N TYR A 58 8.16 4.68 -7.02
CA TYR A 58 8.07 5.44 -8.27
C TYR A 58 6.93 4.95 -9.19
N PHE A 59 6.79 3.63 -9.37
CA PHE A 59 5.78 3.05 -10.26
C PHE A 59 5.09 1.84 -9.62
N CYS A 60 3.77 1.93 -9.41
CA CYS A 60 2.95 0.79 -9.00
C CYS A 60 1.54 0.98 -9.56
N PRO A 61 1.14 0.21 -10.60
CA PRO A 61 -0.17 0.39 -11.24
C PRO A 61 -1.34 0.08 -10.30
N GLN A 62 -1.11 -0.70 -9.23
CA GLN A 62 -2.12 -1.02 -8.22
C GLN A 62 -2.41 0.13 -7.24
N ARG A 63 -1.68 1.24 -7.30
CA ARG A 63 -1.76 2.29 -6.27
C ARG A 63 -3.11 3.00 -6.23
N GLU A 64 -3.74 3.19 -7.38
CA GLU A 64 -5.07 3.80 -7.46
C GLU A 64 -6.12 2.89 -6.85
N ASP A 65 -6.08 1.60 -7.17
CA ASP A 65 -6.96 0.60 -6.56
C ASP A 65 -6.78 0.55 -5.03
N ILE A 66 -5.52 0.61 -4.55
CA ILE A 66 -5.21 0.64 -3.12
C ILE A 66 -5.72 1.92 -2.46
N ASN A 67 -5.58 3.07 -3.11
CA ASN A 67 -6.13 4.34 -2.63
C ASN A 67 -7.67 4.31 -2.55
N GLU A 68 -8.32 3.57 -3.44
CA GLU A 68 -9.78 3.39 -3.44
C GLU A 68 -10.25 2.50 -2.28
N ILE A 69 -9.59 1.36 -2.04
CA ILE A 69 -10.02 0.39 -1.01
C ILE A 69 -9.50 0.73 0.38
N CYS A 70 -8.37 1.43 0.49
CA CYS A 70 -7.73 1.84 1.75
C CYS A 70 -7.46 3.35 1.76
N PRO A 71 -8.49 4.23 1.72
CA PRO A 71 -8.30 5.67 1.60
C PRO A 71 -7.52 6.29 2.76
N ALA A 72 -7.62 5.74 3.97
CA ALA A 72 -6.85 6.17 5.14
C ALA A 72 -5.33 5.95 5.03
N LEU A 73 -4.85 5.23 4.00
CA LEU A 73 -3.42 5.14 3.68
C LEU A 73 -2.86 6.47 3.19
N CYS A 74 -3.65 7.29 2.49
CA CYS A 74 -3.20 8.60 2.03
C CYS A 74 -3.01 9.53 3.24
N PRO A 75 -1.80 10.07 3.48
CA PRO A 75 -1.60 11.01 4.59
C PRO A 75 -2.43 12.29 4.40
N PRO A 76 -2.84 12.94 5.51
CA PRO A 76 -3.50 14.24 5.45
C PRO A 76 -2.67 15.27 4.67
N GLY A 77 -3.34 16.13 3.90
CA GLY A 77 -2.68 17.15 3.08
C GLY A 77 -2.31 16.71 1.66
N PHE A 78 -2.49 15.43 1.32
CA PHE A 78 -2.34 14.91 -0.05
C PHE A 78 -3.71 14.53 -0.63
N ARG A 79 -3.88 14.75 -1.94
CA ARG A 79 -5.11 14.44 -2.69
C ARG A 79 -5.25 12.95 -2.99
N SER A 80 -4.14 12.24 -3.08
CA SER A 80 -4.11 10.80 -3.36
C SER A 80 -2.81 10.17 -2.90
N LEU A 81 -2.85 8.85 -2.69
CA LEU A 81 -1.65 8.05 -2.42
C LEU A 81 -0.60 8.18 -3.55
N ALA A 82 -1.05 8.40 -4.79
CA ALA A 82 -0.16 8.67 -5.92
C ALA A 82 0.60 9.98 -5.75
N GLN A 83 -0.10 11.07 -5.38
CA GLN A 83 0.52 12.36 -5.14
C GLN A 83 1.50 12.29 -3.97
N TYR A 84 1.11 11.66 -2.86
CA TYR A 84 2.00 11.46 -1.72
C TYR A 84 3.26 10.69 -2.12
N SER A 85 3.08 9.52 -2.73
CA SER A 85 4.19 8.66 -3.14
C SER A 85 5.14 9.38 -4.11
N GLN A 86 4.64 10.12 -5.10
CA GLN A 86 5.47 10.93 -6.00
C GLN A 86 6.21 12.05 -5.26
N SER A 87 5.58 12.72 -4.28
CA SER A 87 6.24 13.78 -3.49
C SER A 87 7.43 13.28 -2.67
N THR A 88 7.47 11.97 -2.40
CA THR A 88 8.57 11.34 -1.66
C THR A 88 9.71 10.85 -2.57
N CYS A 89 9.52 10.86 -3.89
CA CYS A 89 10.50 10.49 -4.90
C CYS A 89 11.22 11.73 -5.47
N SER A 90 12.53 11.59 -5.71
CA SER A 90 13.35 12.53 -6.46
C SER A 90 13.37 12.15 -7.94
N PRO A 91 13.48 13.11 -8.88
CA PRO A 91 13.73 12.81 -10.30
C PRO A 91 15.01 12.00 -10.56
N TRP A 92 15.92 11.97 -9.58
CA TRP A 92 17.20 11.26 -9.64
C TRP A 92 17.16 9.91 -8.91
N ASP A 93 16.02 9.54 -8.30
CA ASP A 93 15.88 8.26 -7.62
C ASP A 93 15.86 7.14 -8.67
N THR A 94 16.89 6.29 -8.66
CA THR A 94 16.99 5.10 -9.51
C THR A 94 16.42 3.85 -8.84
N GLN A 95 16.05 3.94 -7.56
CA GLN A 95 15.50 2.87 -6.72
C GLN A 95 14.49 3.44 -5.70
N GLU A 96 13.66 2.57 -5.10
CA GLU A 96 12.75 3.00 -4.02
C GLU A 96 13.56 3.55 -2.83
N LYS A 97 13.18 4.72 -2.32
CA LYS A 97 13.94 5.49 -1.31
C LYS A 97 14.08 4.79 0.05
N TYR A 98 13.22 3.82 0.32
CA TYR A 98 13.23 2.99 1.50
C TYR A 98 13.35 1.53 1.08
N ASP A 99 14.15 0.77 1.81
CA ASP A 99 14.18 -0.68 1.67
C ASP A 99 12.79 -1.23 1.98
N PHE A 100 12.15 -1.79 0.95
CA PHE A 100 10.81 -2.35 1.03
C PHE A 100 10.70 -3.51 2.04
N ARG A 101 11.82 -4.09 2.50
CA ARG A 101 11.86 -5.15 3.53
C ARG A 101 11.95 -4.60 4.95
N SER A 102 12.61 -3.46 5.15
CA SER A 102 12.95 -2.96 6.49
C SER A 102 12.32 -1.61 6.83
N GLY A 103 11.81 -0.86 5.85
CA GLY A 103 11.34 0.52 6.03
C GLY A 103 12.46 1.52 6.32
N VAL A 104 13.71 1.06 6.34
CA VAL A 104 14.89 1.88 6.57
C VAL A 104 15.33 2.49 5.23
N LYS A 105 15.77 3.74 5.25
CA LYS A 105 16.33 4.40 4.07
C LYS A 105 17.60 3.64 3.64
N TYR A 106 17.75 3.32 2.35
CA TYR A 106 19.03 2.79 1.85
C TYR A 106 20.14 3.79 2.18
N SER A 107 21.25 3.27 2.73
CA SER A 107 22.43 4.04 3.14
C SER A 107 23.19 4.57 1.93
#